data_AF-A0AAD3RMV8-F1
#
_entry.id   AF-A0AAD3RMV8-F1
#
_cell.length_a   1.000
_cell.length_b   1.000
_cell.length_c   1.000
_cell.angle_alpha   90.00
_cell.angle_beta   90.00
_cell.angle_gamma   90.00
#
_symmetry.space_group_name_H-M   'P 1'
#
loop_
_entity.id
_entity.type
_entity.pdbx_description
1 polymer ?
#
loop_
_entity_poly.entity_id
_entity_poly.type
_entity_poly.pdbx_seq_one_letter_code
_entity_poly.pdbx_strand_id
1 'polypeptide(L)'
;MVKPRSLITQLPGVARKQSSTAALFPQNCLKEWRDFQNTRAPLINTDECHPSCWQCTGPSADNCTSCPSPSSLHEGQCVPSCPRGFFVQDNQCQACHPSCQTCSGPSQADCTSCPPLASLQSGYCRTSCQDGLFLNAATGECLR
;
A
#
# COMPACT_ATOMS: atom_id res chain seq x y z
N MET A 1 -33.25 68.20 12.85
CA MET A 1 -34.56 68.06 13.51
C MET A 1 -35.24 66.81 12.97
N VAL A 2 -35.58 65.92 13.90
CA VAL A 2 -36.56 64.81 13.91
C VAL A 2 -36.71 63.93 12.64
N LYS A 3 -36.30 62.67 12.87
CA LYS A 3 -36.34 61.43 12.09
C LYS A 3 -37.75 60.78 12.23
N PRO A 4 -37.91 59.46 12.07
CA PRO A 4 -38.25 58.64 10.90
C PRO A 4 -39.73 58.16 10.91
N ARG A 5 -40.13 57.32 9.94
CA ARG A 5 -41.17 56.32 10.19
C ARG A 5 -40.70 54.93 9.76
N SER A 6 -40.06 54.28 10.73
CA SER A 6 -39.94 52.83 10.80
C SER A 6 -41.30 52.21 11.11
N LEU A 7 -41.58 51.04 10.53
CA LEU A 7 -42.34 49.98 11.18
C LEU A 7 -41.41 48.75 11.12
N ILE A 8 -40.66 48.45 12.19
CA ILE A 8 -41.08 47.73 13.41
C ILE A 8 -41.47 46.30 13.05
N THR A 9 -40.99 45.20 13.63
CA THR A 9 -40.01 44.87 14.67
C THR A 9 -39.95 43.33 14.70
N GLN A 10 -39.00 42.77 15.45
CA GLN A 10 -39.03 41.47 16.15
C GLN A 10 -37.98 40.47 15.64
N LEU A 11 -36.83 40.48 16.34
CA LEU A 11 -36.12 39.26 16.73
C LEU A 11 -37.06 38.44 17.65
N PRO A 12 -37.12 37.11 17.55
CA PRO A 12 -36.21 36.32 18.39
C PRO A 12 -35.68 35.05 17.70
N GLY A 13 -34.59 34.52 18.23
CA GLY A 13 -33.95 33.30 17.75
C GLY A 13 -34.90 32.11 17.67
N VAL A 14 -34.69 31.28 16.65
CA VAL A 14 -34.23 29.88 16.75
C VAL A 14 -34.04 29.44 15.29
N ALA A 15 -32.83 29.60 14.75
CA ALA A 15 -32.48 28.84 13.55
C ALA A 15 -32.31 27.39 14.00
N ARG A 16 -33.34 26.58 13.73
CA ARG A 16 -33.34 25.13 13.96
C ARG A 16 -32.11 24.53 13.29
N LYS A 17 -31.31 23.80 14.07
CA LYS A 17 -30.37 22.81 13.55
C LYS A 17 -31.18 21.67 12.93
N GLN A 18 -31.15 21.56 11.61
CA GLN A 18 -31.13 20.31 10.86
C GLN A 18 -30.05 20.50 9.80
N SER A 19 -28.81 20.13 10.11
CA SER A 19 -28.24 18.81 9.79
C SER A 19 -28.40 18.47 8.31
N SER A 20 -27.56 19.07 7.47
CA SER A 20 -26.78 18.38 6.46
C SER A 20 -25.61 19.28 6.10
N THR A 21 -24.42 18.85 6.51
CA THR A 21 -23.15 19.54 6.29
C THR A 21 -22.88 19.68 4.78
N ALA A 22 -23.03 20.88 4.26
CA ALA A 22 -22.39 21.28 3.01
C ALA A 22 -21.62 22.56 3.33
N ALA A 23 -20.39 22.38 3.80
CA ALA A 23 -19.42 23.46 3.78
C ALA A 23 -19.34 23.98 2.33
N LEU A 24 -19.48 25.28 2.21
CA LEU A 24 -19.47 26.05 0.98
C LEU A 24 -18.17 25.77 0.22
N PHE A 25 -18.21 24.84 -0.72
CA PHE A 25 -17.23 24.78 -1.79
C PHE A 25 -17.59 25.88 -2.80
N PRO A 26 -16.69 26.82 -3.09
CA PRO A 26 -16.94 27.83 -4.11
C PRO A 26 -17.23 27.14 -5.45
N GLN A 27 -18.22 27.68 -6.17
CA GLN A 27 -18.84 27.13 -7.39
C GLN A 27 -17.90 26.95 -8.60
N ASN A 28 -16.59 27.12 -8.43
CA ASN A 28 -15.60 26.91 -9.50
C ASN A 28 -15.09 25.47 -9.61
N CYS A 29 -15.42 24.58 -8.67
CA CYS A 29 -14.89 23.22 -8.70
C CYS A 29 -15.48 22.36 -9.85
N LEU A 30 -16.67 22.67 -10.38
CA LEU A 30 -17.30 21.82 -11.44
C LEU A 30 -16.74 22.01 -12.85
N LYS A 31 -15.94 23.06 -13.12
CA LYS A 31 -15.08 23.09 -14.32
C LYS A 31 -13.77 22.33 -14.13
N GLU A 32 -13.44 21.94 -12.91
CA GLU A 32 -12.24 21.15 -12.60
C GLU A 32 -12.55 19.64 -12.48
N TRP A 33 -13.82 19.22 -12.42
CA TRP A 33 -14.18 17.78 -12.35
C TRP A 33 -14.27 17.08 -13.72
N ARG A 34 -14.51 17.81 -14.81
CA ARG A 34 -14.32 17.27 -16.18
C ARG A 34 -12.86 17.25 -16.60
N ASP A 35 -12.03 17.98 -15.87
CA ASP A 35 -10.58 17.90 -15.91
C ASP A 35 -10.06 16.84 -14.94
N PHE A 36 -10.71 16.44 -13.84
CA PHE A 36 -10.15 15.37 -12.99
C PHE A 36 -10.28 13.93 -13.54
N GLN A 37 -11.14 13.70 -14.53
CA GLN A 37 -11.16 12.44 -15.31
C GLN A 37 -10.40 12.55 -16.65
N ASN A 38 -9.77 13.71 -16.94
CA ASN A 38 -9.08 13.98 -18.22
C ASN A 38 -7.83 14.91 -18.12
N THR A 39 -7.36 15.27 -16.93
CA THR A 39 -6.08 15.94 -16.66
C THR A 39 -5.04 14.86 -16.58
N ARG A 40 -4.62 14.50 -17.78
CA ARG A 40 -3.41 13.74 -18.04
C ARG A 40 -2.31 14.21 -17.10
N ALA A 41 -1.70 13.22 -16.47
CA ALA A 41 -0.32 13.13 -16.03
C ALA A 41 0.56 14.36 -16.37
N PRO A 42 1.46 14.79 -15.46
CA PRO A 42 2.50 15.74 -15.86
C PRO A 42 3.17 15.14 -17.09
N LEU A 43 3.04 15.85 -18.23
CA LEU A 43 3.61 15.54 -19.54
C LEU A 43 3.95 14.06 -19.70
N ILE A 44 3.04 13.27 -20.27
CA ILE A 44 3.40 11.93 -20.73
C ILE A 44 4.64 12.08 -21.61
N ASN A 45 5.83 11.81 -21.08
CA ASN A 45 6.93 11.36 -21.90
C ASN A 45 6.59 9.91 -22.22
N THR A 46 5.70 9.74 -23.19
CA THR A 46 5.20 8.43 -23.63
C THR A 46 6.29 7.60 -24.30
N ASP A 47 7.52 8.13 -24.38
CA ASP A 47 8.63 7.49 -25.05
C ASP A 47 9.70 6.94 -24.10
N GLU A 48 9.60 7.16 -22.77
CA GLU A 48 10.73 6.84 -21.88
C GLU A 48 10.46 6.00 -20.63
N CYS A 49 9.24 5.55 -20.35
CA CYS A 49 8.99 4.53 -19.32
C CYS A 49 8.20 3.34 -19.88
N HIS A 50 8.50 2.14 -19.38
CA HIS A 50 7.69 0.97 -19.68
C HIS A 50 6.26 1.12 -19.10
N PRO A 51 5.19 0.72 -19.81
CA PRO A 51 3.80 0.91 -19.38
C PRO A 51 3.40 0.19 -18.08
N SER A 52 4.23 -0.72 -17.58
CA SER A 52 3.99 -1.39 -16.30
C SER A 52 4.35 -0.54 -15.08
N CYS A 53 4.91 0.66 -15.28
CA CYS A 53 5.55 1.44 -14.23
C CYS A 53 4.94 2.83 -14.08
N TRP A 54 4.92 3.34 -12.86
CA TRP A 54 4.42 4.69 -12.58
C TRP A 54 5.53 5.73 -12.70
N GLN A 55 6.71 5.42 -12.15
CA GLN A 55 7.91 6.24 -12.33
C GLN A 55 9.06 5.33 -12.76
N CYS A 56 9.99 5.88 -13.54
CA CYS A 56 11.16 5.16 -14.04
C CYS A 56 12.38 6.07 -14.21
N THR A 57 13.55 5.46 -14.39
CA THR A 57 14.81 6.08 -14.80
C THR A 57 15.15 5.80 -16.27
N GLY A 58 14.33 5.03 -16.99
CA GLY A 58 14.54 4.68 -18.40
C GLY A 58 13.43 3.80 -19.00
N PRO A 59 13.46 3.54 -20.32
CA PRO A 59 12.34 2.98 -21.08
C PRO A 59 12.09 1.48 -20.84
N SER A 60 13.08 0.78 -20.29
CA SER A 60 12.98 -0.67 -20.07
C SER A 60 12.11 -1.01 -18.85
N ALA A 61 11.52 -2.21 -18.85
CA ALA A 61 10.63 -2.69 -17.77
C ALA A 61 11.33 -2.84 -16.41
N ASP A 62 12.65 -2.83 -16.41
CA ASP A 62 13.61 -2.95 -15.31
C ASP A 62 14.19 -1.62 -14.82
N ASN A 63 13.77 -0.49 -15.38
CA ASN A 63 14.20 0.84 -14.93
C ASN A 63 13.15 1.54 -14.06
N CYS A 64 12.25 0.81 -13.43
CA CYS A 64 11.15 1.39 -12.67
C CYS A 64 11.61 1.81 -11.28
N THR A 65 11.09 2.94 -10.82
CA THR A 65 11.35 3.50 -9.48
C THR A 65 10.10 3.53 -8.62
N SER A 66 8.92 3.43 -9.24
CA SER A 66 7.64 3.31 -8.54
C SER A 66 6.64 2.49 -9.34
N CYS A 67 5.83 1.71 -8.61
CA CYS A 67 4.90 0.76 -9.18
C CYS A 67 3.44 1.12 -8.87
N PRO A 68 2.53 0.93 -9.83
CA PRO A 68 1.10 1.06 -9.56
C PRO A 68 0.63 -0.07 -8.65
N SER A 69 -0.18 0.25 -7.65
CA SER A 69 -0.85 -0.75 -6.81
C SER A 69 -1.77 -1.65 -7.67
N PRO A 70 -1.82 -2.97 -7.44
CA PRO A 70 -1.25 -3.71 -6.32
C PRO A 70 0.19 -4.25 -6.53
N SER A 71 0.91 -3.76 -7.54
CA SER A 71 2.27 -4.24 -7.86
C SER A 71 3.30 -3.67 -6.89
N SER A 72 4.39 -4.41 -6.70
CA SER A 72 5.52 -4.03 -5.86
C SER A 72 6.80 -3.93 -6.67
N LEU A 73 7.70 -3.03 -6.26
CA LEU A 73 8.99 -2.85 -6.92
C LEU A 73 9.98 -3.93 -6.46
N HIS A 74 10.59 -4.62 -7.43
CA HIS A 74 11.64 -5.61 -7.20
C HIS A 74 12.72 -5.45 -8.28
N GLU A 75 13.95 -5.11 -7.87
CA GLU A 75 15.10 -4.95 -8.78
C GLU A 75 14.80 -4.08 -10.01
N GLY A 76 14.08 -2.97 -9.81
CA GLY A 76 13.71 -2.07 -10.89
C GLY A 76 12.51 -2.51 -11.72
N GLN A 77 11.87 -3.63 -11.39
CA GLN A 77 10.67 -4.13 -12.07
C GLN A 77 9.43 -4.08 -11.19
N CYS A 78 8.28 -3.82 -11.80
CA CYS A 78 7.00 -3.92 -11.10
C CYS A 78 6.44 -5.33 -11.22
N VAL A 79 6.42 -6.05 -10.10
CA VAL A 79 5.93 -7.43 -10.02
C VAL A 79 4.58 -7.49 -9.28
N PRO A 80 3.63 -8.34 -9.70
CA PRO A 80 2.35 -8.49 -9.01
C PRO A 80 2.50 -9.17 -7.64
N SER A 81 3.58 -9.91 -7.42
CA SER A 81 3.90 -10.57 -6.16
C SER A 81 5.41 -10.74 -6.06
N CYS A 82 5.96 -10.57 -4.86
CA CYS A 82 7.39 -10.73 -4.64
C CYS A 82 7.82 -12.19 -4.84
N PRO A 83 9.03 -12.43 -5.39
CA PRO A 83 9.57 -13.77 -5.52
C PRO A 83 9.85 -14.40 -4.15
N ARG A 84 10.09 -15.73 -4.14
CA ARG A 84 10.45 -16.45 -2.92
C ARG A 84 11.70 -15.85 -2.29
N GLY A 85 11.70 -15.76 -0.96
CA GLY A 85 12.76 -15.08 -0.20
C GLY A 85 12.57 -13.57 -0.07
N PHE A 86 11.46 -13.00 -0.57
CA PHE A 86 11.12 -11.59 -0.40
C PHE A 86 9.70 -11.44 0.14
N PHE A 87 9.45 -10.34 0.84
CA PHE A 87 8.14 -9.92 1.33
C PHE A 87 7.82 -8.49 0.90
N VAL A 88 6.54 -8.14 0.84
CA VAL A 88 6.11 -6.79 0.47
C VAL A 88 6.18 -5.89 1.71
N GLN A 89 6.92 -4.79 1.60
CA GLN A 89 6.92 -3.69 2.57
C GLN A 89 6.98 -2.37 1.82
N ASP A 90 6.04 -1.45 2.10
CA ASP A 90 5.97 -0.13 1.48
C ASP A 90 5.98 -0.16 -0.07
N ASN A 91 5.19 -1.08 -0.66
CA ASN A 91 5.12 -1.36 -2.12
C ASN A 91 6.47 -1.77 -2.75
N GLN A 92 7.40 -2.30 -1.95
CA GLN A 92 8.69 -2.80 -2.39
C GLN A 92 8.91 -4.22 -1.88
N CYS A 93 9.59 -5.04 -2.68
CA CYS A 93 9.99 -6.37 -2.30
C CYS A 93 11.29 -6.30 -1.49
N GLN A 94 11.18 -6.53 -0.19
CA GLN A 94 12.31 -6.58 0.75
C GLN A 94 12.73 -8.02 1.00
N ALA A 95 14.03 -8.25 1.15
CA ALA A 95 14.56 -9.59 1.37
C ALA A 95 14.18 -10.11 2.77
N CYS A 96 13.87 -11.41 2.86
CA CYS A 96 13.68 -12.11 4.11
C CYS A 96 14.99 -12.26 4.89
N HIS A 97 14.87 -12.53 6.20
CA HIS A 97 16.02 -12.98 6.98
C HIS A 97 16.59 -14.29 6.38
N PRO A 98 17.93 -14.44 6.29
CA PRO A 98 18.58 -15.57 5.60
C PRO A 98 18.29 -16.96 6.20
N SER A 99 17.73 -17.03 7.41
CA SER A 99 17.28 -18.30 8.00
C SER A 99 15.94 -18.78 7.45
N CYS A 100 15.18 -17.93 6.78
CA CYS A 100 13.86 -18.25 6.24
C CYS A 100 13.95 -18.57 4.75
N GLN A 101 13.06 -19.44 4.26
CA GLN A 101 12.86 -19.62 2.82
C GLN A 101 11.80 -18.65 2.27
N THR A 102 10.74 -18.40 3.05
CA THR A 102 9.79 -17.30 2.83
C THR A 102 9.44 -16.68 4.18
N CYS A 103 9.01 -15.42 4.18
CA CYS A 103 8.72 -14.67 5.38
C CYS A 103 7.51 -13.75 5.17
N SER A 104 6.91 -13.28 6.27
CA SER A 104 5.92 -12.21 6.30
C SER A 104 6.50 -10.87 6.78
N GLY A 105 7.79 -10.85 7.15
CA GLY A 105 8.46 -9.70 7.72
C GLY A 105 9.99 -9.87 7.72
N PRO A 106 10.73 -8.84 8.14
CA PRO A 106 12.19 -8.82 8.07
C PRO A 106 12.87 -9.65 9.18
N SER A 107 12.14 -10.05 10.23
CA SER A 107 12.74 -10.74 11.37
C SER A 107 13.00 -12.22 11.08
N GLN A 108 13.96 -12.80 11.80
CA GLN A 108 14.14 -14.26 11.89
C GLN A 108 12.91 -14.99 12.47
N ALA A 109 12.05 -14.26 13.19
CA ALA A 109 10.80 -14.77 13.77
C ALA A 109 9.60 -14.67 12.82
N ASP A 110 9.76 -14.06 11.64
CA ASP A 110 8.67 -13.83 10.70
C ASP A 110 8.69 -14.85 9.55
N CYS A 111 9.34 -16.00 9.74
CA CYS A 111 9.38 -17.02 8.70
C CYS A 111 7.99 -17.63 8.49
N THR A 112 7.61 -17.82 7.22
CA THR A 112 6.40 -18.55 6.81
C THR A 112 6.73 -19.90 6.18
N SER A 113 7.96 -20.08 5.70
CA SER A 113 8.51 -21.38 5.32
C SER A 113 10.01 -21.43 5.60
N CYS A 114 10.51 -22.65 5.77
CA CYS A 114 11.89 -22.91 6.15
C CYS A 114 12.63 -23.68 5.06
N PRO A 115 13.96 -23.48 4.96
CA PRO A 115 14.80 -24.27 4.08
C PRO A 115 14.66 -25.77 4.36
N PRO A 116 15.06 -26.65 3.41
CA PRO A 116 15.15 -28.08 3.65
C PRO A 116 15.94 -28.37 4.94
N LEU A 117 15.52 -29.39 5.69
CA LEU A 117 16.11 -29.76 6.99
C LEU A 117 15.86 -28.76 8.13
N ALA A 118 14.90 -27.84 7.99
CA ALA A 118 14.44 -27.00 9.09
C ALA A 118 12.91 -27.04 9.19
N SER A 119 12.42 -27.11 10.42
CA SER A 119 11.00 -27.05 10.74
C SER A 119 10.61 -25.64 11.18
N LEU A 120 9.45 -25.19 10.71
CA LEU A 120 8.85 -23.94 11.17
C LEU A 120 8.27 -24.13 12.58
N GLN A 121 8.75 -23.34 13.54
CA GLN A 121 8.31 -23.36 14.93
C GLN A 121 8.12 -21.93 15.43
N SER A 122 6.87 -21.51 15.64
CA SER A 122 6.51 -20.17 16.12
C SER A 122 7.15 -19.02 15.31
N GLY A 123 7.21 -19.17 13.98
CA GLY A 123 7.82 -18.19 13.08
C GLY A 123 9.35 -18.29 12.94
N TYR A 124 10.00 -19.19 13.69
CA TYR A 124 11.42 -19.47 13.57
C TYR A 124 11.66 -20.75 12.79
N CYS A 125 12.71 -20.77 11.96
CA CYS A 125 13.21 -22.01 11.36
C CYS A 125 14.22 -22.67 12.29
N ARG A 126 13.92 -23.89 12.72
CA ARG A 126 14.75 -24.67 13.64
C ARG A 126 15.14 -26.01 13.02
N THR A 127 16.41 -26.38 13.15
CA THR A 127 16.95 -27.68 12.70
C THR A 127 16.74 -28.80 13.70
N SER A 128 16.24 -28.48 14.90
CA SER A 128 15.89 -29.44 15.94
C SER A 128 14.40 -29.38 16.26
N CYS A 129 13.78 -30.54 16.39
CA CYS A 129 12.42 -30.67 16.88
C CYS A 129 12.38 -30.62 18.42
N GLN A 130 11.20 -30.34 18.98
CA GLN A 130 10.97 -30.48 20.43
C GLN A 130 11.10 -31.95 20.86
N ASP A 131 11.30 -32.17 22.15
CA ASP A 131 11.58 -33.49 22.70
C ASP A 131 10.53 -34.54 22.30
N GLY A 132 11.02 -35.69 21.82
CA GLY A 132 10.18 -36.80 21.38
C GLY A 132 9.64 -36.69 19.95
N LEU A 133 10.13 -35.74 19.15
CA LEU A 133 9.90 -35.68 17.72
C LEU A 133 11.19 -35.84 16.91
N PHE A 134 11.08 -36.45 15.73
CA PHE A 134 12.17 -36.56 14.76
C PHE A 134 11.91 -35.65 13.57
N LEU A 135 12.97 -35.01 13.07
CA LEU A 135 12.89 -34.19 11.88
C LEU A 135 12.90 -35.08 10.64
N ASN A 136 11.88 -34.96 9.81
CA ASN A 136 11.86 -35.58 8.50
C ASN A 136 12.81 -34.81 7.57
N ALA A 137 13.89 -35.46 7.14
CA ALA A 137 14.87 -34.84 6.24
C ALA A 137 14.32 -34.51 4.84
N ALA A 138 13.26 -35.21 4.40
CA ALA A 138 12.65 -34.99 3.10
C ALA A 138 11.63 -33.85 3.10
N THR A 139 10.84 -33.70 4.18
CA THR A 139 9.76 -32.69 4.25
C THR A 139 10.08 -31.50 5.15
N GLY A 140 11.10 -31.60 6.01
CA GLY A 140 11.40 -30.59 7.03
C GLY A 140 10.40 -30.57 8.19
N GLU A 141 9.51 -31.54 8.29
CA GLU A 141 8.47 -31.60 9.33
C GLU A 141 8.93 -32.38 10.56
N CYS A 142 8.45 -31.97 11.74
CA CYS A 142 8.63 -32.71 12.98
C CYS A 142 7.54 -33.77 13.15
N LEU A 143 7.93 -35.05 13.15
CA LEU A 143 7.04 -36.21 13.27
C LEU A 143 7.26 -36.93 14.61
N ARG A 144 6.23 -37.60 15.13
CA ARG A 144 6.28 -38.39 16.37
C ARG A 144 6.52 -39.85 16.08
#